data_AF-A0A2R7M667-F1
#
_entry.id   AF-A0A2R7M667-F1
#
_cell.length_a   1.000
_cell.length_b   1.000
_cell.length_c   1.000
_cell.angle_alpha   90.00
_cell.angle_beta   90.00
_cell.angle_gamma   90.00
#
_symmetry.space_group_name_H-M   'P 1'
#
loop_
_entity.id
_entity.type
_entity.pdbx_description
1 polymer ?
#
loop_
_entity_poly.entity_id
_entity_poly.type
_entity_poly.pdbx_seq_one_letter_code
_entity_poly.pdbx_strand_id
1 'polypeptide(L)'
;DIEGFVIIFSQELYNLYFGQKNINEYNFYHSILNRPEMVFEEKEIPKIQPYFDLLIYESSHENKYQLDKMLNLLDCIHIEIARKYNETYSHQTHSYNIKIDKFEMLLEQYFKQEKLPSFYAEKLNITLKHLNRICNEILQKTATEVITDRVILEIKRMLIDKQLAVNEVAFKVGYEDYSYFSRFFKKQTGMSPTEFRNTVR
;
A
#
# COMPACT_ATOMS: atom_id res chain seq x y z
N ASP A 1 -35.38 -2.18 2.69
CA ASP A 1 -34.31 -1.95 1.70
C ASP A 1 -33.33 -0.94 2.25
N ILE A 2 -32.03 -1.21 2.12
CA ILE A 2 -30.97 -0.29 2.54
C ILE A 2 -30.50 0.42 1.26
N GLU A 3 -30.69 1.73 1.19
CA GLU A 3 -30.12 2.57 0.12
C GLU A 3 -28.69 2.96 0.50
N GLY A 4 -27.76 2.90 -0.46
CA GLY A 4 -26.37 3.23 -0.22
C GLY A 4 -25.47 3.01 -1.42
N PHE A 5 -24.18 3.26 -1.22
CA PHE A 5 -23.14 3.17 -2.24
C PHE A 5 -22.24 1.96 -1.97
N VAL A 6 -21.86 1.25 -3.03
CA VAL A 6 -20.87 0.15 -2.96
C VAL A 6 -19.76 0.45 -3.96
N ILE A 7 -18.51 0.48 -3.49
CA ILE A 7 -17.33 0.63 -4.34
C ILE A 7 -16.49 -0.64 -4.21
N ILE A 8 -16.18 -1.25 -5.36
CA ILE A 8 -15.27 -2.39 -5.46
C ILE A 8 -14.14 -1.99 -6.40
N PHE A 9 -12.89 -2.16 -5.96
CA PHE A 9 -11.72 -1.81 -6.76
C PHE A 9 -10.53 -2.70 -6.39
N SER A 10 -9.53 -2.73 -7.28
CA SER A 10 -8.28 -3.44 -7.04
C SER A 10 -7.28 -2.55 -6.30
N GLN A 11 -6.79 -3.02 -5.15
CA GLN A 11 -5.68 -2.39 -4.43
C GLN A 11 -4.43 -2.24 -5.31
N GLU A 12 -4.11 -3.26 -6.12
CA GLU A 12 -2.94 -3.22 -7.01
C GLU A 12 -3.09 -2.11 -8.05
N LEU A 13 -4.29 -1.93 -8.63
CA LEU A 13 -4.56 -0.88 -9.60
C LEU A 13 -4.37 0.52 -8.98
N TYR A 14 -4.92 0.74 -7.78
CA TYR A 14 -4.78 2.01 -7.07
C TYR A 14 -3.30 2.31 -6.79
N ASN A 15 -2.56 1.36 -6.23
CA ASN A 15 -1.14 1.53 -5.89
C ASN A 15 -0.26 1.77 -7.12
N LEU A 16 -0.52 1.06 -8.22
CA LEU A 16 0.21 1.26 -9.48
C LEU A 16 -0.05 2.64 -10.08
N TYR A 17 -1.28 3.14 -9.97
CA TYR A 17 -1.66 4.45 -10.50
C TYR A 17 -0.98 5.61 -9.78
N PHE A 18 -1.05 5.64 -8.45
CA PHE A 18 -0.49 6.75 -7.66
C PHE A 18 1.01 6.61 -7.37
N GLY A 19 1.57 5.39 -7.46
CA GLY A 19 3.00 5.11 -7.45
C GLY A 19 3.70 5.32 -6.10
N GLN A 20 3.73 6.55 -5.59
CA GLN A 20 4.29 6.88 -4.27
C GLN A 20 3.28 6.73 -3.13
N LYS A 21 1.98 6.81 -3.44
CA LYS A 21 0.90 6.67 -2.47
C LYS A 21 0.38 5.25 -2.47
N ASN A 22 0.43 4.59 -1.32
CA ASN A 22 -0.16 3.28 -1.10
C ASN A 22 -1.52 3.41 -0.42
N ILE A 23 -2.52 2.65 -0.86
CA ILE A 23 -3.80 2.60 -0.17
C ILE A 23 -3.68 2.22 1.31
N ASN A 24 -2.63 1.46 1.66
CA ASN A 24 -2.37 1.03 3.02
C ASN A 24 -1.89 2.18 3.93
N GLU A 25 -1.56 3.36 3.40
CA GLU A 25 -1.27 4.55 4.21
C GLU A 25 -2.52 5.09 4.93
N TYR A 26 -3.71 4.67 4.51
CA TYR A 26 -4.94 5.03 5.20
C TYR A 26 -5.19 4.14 6.42
N ASN A 27 -5.07 4.74 7.60
CA ASN A 27 -5.20 4.08 8.91
C ASN A 27 -6.46 3.21 9.10
N PHE A 28 -7.56 3.49 8.39
CA PHE A 28 -8.79 2.71 8.51
C PHE A 28 -8.72 1.33 7.84
N TYR A 29 -7.77 1.08 6.93
CA TYR A 29 -7.52 -0.26 6.39
C TYR A 29 -6.74 -1.19 7.34
N HIS A 30 -6.08 -0.61 8.34
CA HIS A 30 -5.05 -1.30 9.14
C HIS A 30 -5.22 -1.15 10.65
N SER A 31 -6.23 -0.44 11.13
CA SER A 31 -6.42 -0.35 12.57
C SER A 31 -6.78 -1.71 13.16
N ILE A 32 -6.12 -2.11 14.26
CA ILE A 32 -6.49 -3.28 15.08
C ILE A 32 -7.96 -3.21 15.52
N LEU A 33 -8.46 -1.98 15.66
CA LEU A 33 -9.83 -1.68 16.03
C LEU A 33 -10.73 -1.47 14.81
N ASN A 34 -10.31 -1.85 13.59
CA ASN A 34 -11.02 -1.62 12.33
C ASN A 34 -12.50 -1.92 12.56
N ARG A 35 -13.25 -0.85 12.83
CA ARG A 35 -14.67 -0.92 12.94
C ARG A 35 -15.08 -0.80 11.49
N PRO A 36 -15.58 -1.90 10.88
CA PRO A 36 -15.97 -1.88 9.47
C PRO A 36 -17.11 -0.89 9.20
N GLU A 37 -17.67 -0.32 10.27
CA GLU A 37 -18.68 0.70 10.29
C GLU A 37 -18.11 2.00 10.87
N MET A 38 -18.24 3.07 10.09
CA MET A 38 -18.04 4.44 10.52
C MET A 38 -19.36 5.18 10.41
N VAL A 39 -19.77 5.82 11.51
CA VAL A 39 -21.00 6.60 11.54
C VAL A 39 -20.67 8.06 11.19
N PHE A 40 -21.28 8.55 10.11
CA PHE A 40 -21.23 9.95 9.71
C PHE A 40 -22.47 10.67 10.24
N GLU A 41 -22.27 11.85 10.82
CA GLU A 41 -23.35 12.74 11.22
C GLU A 41 -23.98 13.41 9.99
N GLU A 42 -25.24 13.85 10.08
CA GLU A 42 -25.95 14.50 8.96
C GLU A 42 -25.16 15.70 8.37
N LYS A 43 -24.42 16.43 9.21
CA LYS A 43 -23.58 17.56 8.78
C LYS A 43 -22.32 17.15 8.00
N GLU A 44 -21.94 15.88 8.05
CA GLU A 44 -20.74 15.32 7.44
C GLU A 44 -21.05 14.65 6.09
N ILE A 45 -22.26 14.14 5.90
CA ILE A 45 -22.71 13.51 4.66
C ILE A 45 -22.49 14.40 3.42
N PRO A 46 -22.81 15.70 3.43
CA PRO A 46 -22.58 16.57 2.27
C PRO A 46 -21.10 16.73 1.88
N LYS A 47 -20.15 16.38 2.77
CA LYS A 47 -18.72 16.46 2.48
C LYS A 47 -18.21 15.30 1.65
N ILE A 48 -18.86 14.14 1.72
CA ILE A 48 -18.38 12.90 1.10
C ILE A 48 -19.30 12.37 0.00
N GLN A 49 -20.63 12.51 0.17
CA GLN A 49 -21.62 12.01 -0.79
C GLN A 49 -21.40 12.50 -2.23
N PRO A 50 -21.04 13.78 -2.49
CA PRO A 50 -20.83 14.24 -3.86
C PRO A 50 -19.76 13.45 -4.62
N TYR A 51 -18.73 12.92 -3.94
CA TYR A 51 -17.71 12.11 -4.59
C TYR A 51 -18.26 10.75 -5.04
N PHE A 52 -19.15 10.14 -4.26
CA PHE A 52 -19.83 8.89 -4.63
C PHE A 52 -20.75 9.10 -5.83
N ASP A 53 -21.55 10.17 -5.81
CA ASP A 53 -22.46 10.52 -6.91
C ASP A 53 -21.68 10.75 -8.21
N LEU A 54 -20.58 11.51 -8.14
CA LEU A 54 -19.70 11.74 -9.29
C LEU A 54 -19.01 10.46 -9.77
N LEU A 55 -18.63 9.55 -8.87
CA LEU A 55 -18.01 8.28 -9.23
C LEU A 55 -18.99 7.39 -10.00
N ILE A 56 -20.24 7.30 -9.54
CA ILE A 56 -21.30 6.55 -10.24
C ILE A 56 -21.56 7.17 -11.61
N TYR A 57 -21.70 8.49 -11.66
CA TYR A 57 -21.89 9.20 -12.92
C TYR A 57 -20.73 8.92 -13.89
N GLU A 58 -19.48 9.02 -13.45
CA GLU A 58 -18.32 8.75 -14.31
C GLU A 58 -18.26 7.28 -14.75
N SER A 59 -18.59 6.34 -13.86
CA SER A 59 -18.59 4.89 -14.18
C SER A 59 -19.64 4.48 -15.20
N SER A 60 -20.70 5.28 -15.37
CA SER A 60 -21.81 5.00 -16.29
C SER A 60 -21.65 5.68 -17.66
N HIS A 61 -20.59 6.48 -17.86
CA HIS A 61 -20.36 7.24 -19.09
C HIS A 61 -18.95 7.02 -19.64
N GLU A 62 -18.84 6.64 -20.90
CA GLU A 62 -17.54 6.51 -21.58
C GLU A 62 -16.99 7.89 -21.97
N ASN A 63 -16.16 8.47 -21.10
CA ASN A 63 -15.49 9.73 -21.34
C ASN A 63 -13.98 9.54 -21.52
N LYS A 64 -13.34 10.50 -22.20
CA LYS A 64 -11.87 10.59 -22.21
C LYS A 64 -11.38 10.80 -20.78
N TYR A 65 -10.35 10.06 -20.36
CA TYR A 65 -9.78 10.08 -18.99
C TYR A 65 -10.71 9.56 -17.89
N GLN A 66 -11.69 8.72 -18.24
CA GLN A 66 -12.63 8.13 -17.28
C GLN A 66 -11.93 7.43 -16.10
N LEU A 67 -10.98 6.53 -16.39
CA LEU A 67 -10.24 5.79 -15.35
C LEU A 67 -9.45 6.73 -14.43
N ASP A 68 -8.79 7.75 -15.00
CA ASP A 68 -8.08 8.76 -14.22
C ASP A 68 -9.02 9.47 -13.26
N LYS A 69 -10.16 9.96 -13.76
CA LYS A 69 -11.14 10.65 -12.94
C LYS A 69 -11.74 9.75 -11.87
N MET A 70 -12.04 8.49 -12.19
CA MET A 70 -12.53 7.51 -11.22
C MET A 70 -11.52 7.26 -10.09
N LEU A 71 -10.24 7.06 -10.42
CA LEU A 71 -9.20 6.83 -9.41
C LEU A 71 -8.97 8.07 -8.53
N ASN A 72 -9.03 9.28 -9.09
CA ASN A 72 -8.92 10.51 -8.31
C ASN A 72 -10.15 10.74 -7.41
N LEU A 73 -11.37 10.45 -7.87
CA LEU A 73 -12.58 10.52 -7.04
C LEU A 73 -12.55 9.49 -5.91
N LEU A 74 -12.11 8.27 -6.22
CA LEU A 74 -11.89 7.23 -5.22
C LEU A 74 -10.87 7.70 -4.16
N ASP A 75 -9.79 8.38 -4.58
CA ASP A 75 -8.82 8.94 -3.65
C ASP A 75 -9.42 10.01 -2.73
N CYS A 76 -10.25 10.91 -3.26
CA CYS A 76 -10.98 11.90 -2.45
C CYS A 76 -11.85 11.22 -1.38
N ILE A 77 -12.56 10.15 -1.73
CA ILE A 77 -13.38 9.37 -0.78
C ILE A 77 -12.50 8.82 0.34
N HIS A 78 -11.36 8.18 0.02
CA HIS A 78 -10.45 7.66 1.03
C HIS A 78 -9.92 8.77 1.96
N ILE A 79 -9.60 9.95 1.43
CA ILE A 79 -9.13 11.09 2.23
C ILE A 79 -10.20 11.55 3.23
N GLU A 80 -11.47 11.67 2.82
CA GLU A 80 -12.55 12.07 3.73
C GLU A 80 -12.80 11.03 4.81
N ILE A 81 -12.76 9.74 4.46
CA ILE A 81 -12.85 8.64 5.44
C ILE A 81 -11.67 8.72 6.42
N ALA A 82 -10.44 8.93 5.94
CA ALA A 82 -9.25 9.04 6.79
C ALA A 82 -9.36 10.19 7.80
N ARG A 83 -9.88 11.35 7.37
CA ARG A 83 -10.09 12.52 8.23
C ARG A 83 -11.06 12.19 9.37
N LYS A 84 -12.24 11.64 9.04
CA LYS A 84 -13.24 11.23 10.04
C LYS A 84 -12.71 10.15 10.97
N TYR A 85 -11.94 9.20 10.42
CA TYR A 85 -11.34 8.11 11.19
C TYR A 85 -10.36 8.65 12.24
N ASN A 86 -9.49 9.57 11.84
CA ASN A 86 -8.50 10.17 12.74
C ASN A 86 -9.15 11.04 13.83
N GLU A 87 -10.22 11.79 13.53
CA GLU A 87 -10.99 12.54 14.53
C GLU A 87 -11.62 11.61 15.59
N THR A 88 -12.14 10.46 15.15
CA THR A 88 -12.93 9.56 16.00
C THR A 88 -12.05 8.64 16.88
N TYR A 89 -10.88 8.22 16.39
CA TYR A 89 -10.09 7.15 17.01
C TYR A 89 -8.69 7.58 17.50
N SER A 90 -8.44 8.89 17.63
CA SER A 90 -7.14 9.52 17.93
C SER A 90 -6.32 8.93 19.10
N HIS A 91 -6.93 8.35 20.15
CA HIS A 91 -6.23 8.13 21.42
C HIS A 91 -5.61 6.74 21.66
N GLN A 92 -6.07 5.65 21.03
CA GLN A 92 -5.50 4.29 21.26
C GLN A 92 -4.54 3.84 20.15
N THR A 93 -4.72 4.38 18.94
CA THR A 93 -3.92 4.08 17.75
C THR A 93 -2.62 4.90 17.67
N HIS A 94 -2.50 6.01 18.41
CA HIS A 94 -1.43 6.98 18.20
C HIS A 94 0.00 6.42 18.39
N SER A 95 0.25 5.62 19.44
CA SER A 95 1.61 5.12 19.72
C SER A 95 2.06 4.02 18.74
N TYR A 96 1.13 3.15 18.33
CA TYR A 96 1.39 2.12 17.32
C TYR A 96 1.52 2.73 15.92
N ASN A 97 0.64 3.68 15.58
CA ASN A 97 0.69 4.40 14.31
C ASN A 97 1.97 5.22 14.19
N ILE A 98 2.38 5.98 15.22
CA ILE A 98 3.67 6.70 15.14
C ILE A 98 4.85 5.75 14.88
N LYS A 99 4.83 4.54 15.43
CA LYS A 99 5.90 3.56 15.21
C LYS A 99 5.81 2.89 13.85
N ILE A 100 4.61 2.62 13.34
CA ILE A 100 4.45 2.06 11.99
C ILE A 100 4.78 3.11 10.93
N ASP A 101 4.35 4.36 11.09
CA ASP A 101 4.69 5.46 10.18
C ASP A 101 6.21 5.62 10.10
N LYS A 102 6.89 5.62 11.26
CA LYS A 102 8.37 5.65 11.30
C LYS A 102 8.99 4.40 10.69
N PHE A 103 8.41 3.23 10.87
CA PHE A 103 8.88 2.01 10.23
C PHE A 103 8.78 2.10 8.71
N GLU A 104 7.64 2.56 8.17
CA GLU A 104 7.41 2.73 6.74
C GLU A 104 8.34 3.79 6.15
N MET A 105 8.56 4.91 6.85
CA MET A 105 9.55 5.91 6.43
C MET A 105 10.97 5.33 6.34
N LEU A 106 11.38 4.55 7.34
CA LEU A 106 12.68 3.85 7.31
C LEU A 106 12.69 2.81 6.19
N LEU A 107 11.59 2.10 5.98
CA LEU A 107 11.47 1.10 4.93
C LEU A 107 11.70 1.74 3.57
N GLU A 108 10.99 2.81 3.22
CA GLU A 108 11.19 3.54 1.96
C GLU A 108 12.64 4.02 1.78
N GLN A 109 13.29 4.42 2.87
CA GLN A 109 14.67 4.89 2.83
C GLN A 109 15.69 3.77 2.60
N TYR A 110 15.46 2.57 3.16
CA TYR A 110 16.49 1.54 3.27
C TYR A 110 16.18 0.21 2.59
N PHE A 111 14.96 -0.05 2.09
CA PHE A 111 14.55 -1.38 1.60
C PHE A 111 15.46 -1.97 0.50
N LYS A 112 16.14 -1.11 -0.28
CA LYS A 112 17.08 -1.55 -1.33
C LYS A 112 18.33 -2.19 -0.73
N GLN A 113 18.84 -1.65 0.38
CA GLN A 113 20.05 -2.12 1.04
C GLN A 113 19.72 -3.10 2.16
N GLU A 114 18.72 -2.79 2.98
CA GLU A 114 18.42 -3.46 4.23
C GLU A 114 17.12 -4.25 4.14
N LYS A 115 17.23 -5.58 4.22
CA LYS A 115 16.10 -6.50 4.10
C LYS A 115 15.78 -7.22 5.42
N LEU A 116 16.59 -6.97 6.46
CA LEU A 116 16.45 -7.61 7.76
C LEU A 116 15.52 -6.80 8.67
N PRO A 117 14.43 -7.38 9.21
CA PRO A 117 13.57 -6.72 10.18
C PRO A 117 14.30 -6.20 11.43
N SER A 118 15.40 -6.84 11.82
CA SER A 118 16.20 -6.43 12.98
C SER A 118 16.81 -5.04 12.81
N PHE A 119 17.27 -4.69 11.60
CA PHE A 119 17.78 -3.36 11.29
C PHE A 119 16.74 -2.28 11.58
N TYR A 120 15.50 -2.49 11.13
CA TYR A 120 14.40 -1.54 11.35
C TYR A 120 14.02 -1.45 12.83
N ALA A 121 13.99 -2.58 13.54
CA ALA A 121 13.70 -2.61 14.97
C ALA A 121 14.74 -1.80 15.77
N GLU A 122 16.02 -1.97 15.45
CA GLU A 122 17.12 -1.20 16.04
C GLU A 122 17.00 0.30 15.76
N LYS A 123 16.73 0.70 14.51
CA LYS A 123 16.51 2.11 14.13
C LYS A 123 15.32 2.75 14.85
N LEU A 124 14.31 1.96 15.20
CA LEU A 124 13.13 2.38 15.94
C LEU A 124 13.30 2.33 17.46
N ASN A 125 14.46 1.87 17.96
CA ASN A 125 14.72 1.62 19.38
C ASN A 125 13.68 0.69 20.03
N ILE A 126 13.30 -0.38 19.33
CA ILE A 126 12.38 -1.41 19.83
C ILE A 126 12.95 -2.81 19.58
N THR A 127 12.41 -3.81 20.27
CA THR A 127 12.78 -5.20 19.98
C THR A 127 12.15 -5.68 18.68
N LEU A 128 12.80 -6.63 18.00
CA LEU A 128 12.23 -7.28 16.81
C LEU A 128 10.86 -7.92 17.08
N LYS A 129 10.69 -8.50 18.28
CA LYS A 129 9.40 -9.05 18.72
C LYS A 129 8.33 -7.95 18.77
N HIS A 130 8.68 -6.76 19.25
CA HIS A 130 7.76 -5.63 19.29
C HIS A 130 7.44 -5.14 17.88
N LEU A 131 8.43 -4.98 17.00
CA LEU A 131 8.19 -4.59 15.60
C LEU A 131 7.25 -5.56 14.89
N ASN A 132 7.49 -6.87 15.02
CA ASN A 132 6.59 -7.88 14.46
C ASN A 132 5.19 -7.82 15.06
N ARG A 133 5.06 -7.52 16.35
CA ARG A 133 3.74 -7.35 16.96
C ARG A 133 3.01 -6.15 16.36
N ILE A 134 3.67 -4.99 16.23
CA ILE A 134 3.12 -3.79 15.58
C ILE A 134 2.69 -4.11 14.14
N CYS A 135 3.55 -4.76 13.35
CA CYS A 135 3.23 -5.10 11.96
C CYS A 135 2.06 -6.08 11.85
N ASN A 136 2.00 -7.13 12.69
CA ASN A 136 0.88 -8.07 12.66
C ASN A 136 -0.42 -7.42 13.11
N GLU A 137 -0.34 -6.59 14.15
CA GLU A 137 -1.49 -5.88 14.68
C GLU A 137 -2.08 -4.90 13.65
N ILE A 138 -1.23 -4.14 12.95
CA ILE A 138 -1.66 -3.08 12.04
C ILE A 138 -1.81 -3.60 10.60
N LEU A 139 -0.75 -4.17 10.05
CA LEU A 139 -0.66 -4.55 8.63
C LEU A 139 -1.10 -5.99 8.37
N GLN A 140 -1.48 -6.75 9.41
CA GLN A 140 -1.81 -8.19 9.33
C GLN A 140 -0.70 -9.02 8.66
N LYS A 141 0.54 -8.56 8.82
CA LYS A 141 1.76 -9.14 8.23
C LYS A 141 2.91 -9.06 9.22
N THR A 142 3.83 -10.01 9.14
CA THR A 142 5.12 -9.91 9.81
C THR A 142 5.96 -8.79 9.19
N ALA A 143 6.92 -8.24 9.94
CA ALA A 143 7.82 -7.23 9.42
C ALA A 143 8.61 -7.73 8.19
N THR A 144 8.97 -9.02 8.18
CA THR A 144 9.62 -9.68 7.04
C THR A 144 8.77 -9.65 5.78
N GLU A 145 7.47 -9.93 5.90
CA GLU A 145 6.53 -9.91 4.78
C GLU A 145 6.37 -8.49 4.23
N VAL A 146 6.21 -7.49 5.11
CA VAL A 146 6.09 -6.08 4.70
C VAL A 146 7.33 -5.61 3.93
N ILE A 147 8.52 -5.93 4.43
CA ILE A 147 9.79 -5.61 3.73
C ILE A 147 9.87 -6.35 2.39
N THR A 148 9.53 -7.63 2.38
CA THR A 148 9.55 -8.47 1.17
C THR A 148 8.62 -7.93 0.10
N ASP A 149 7.38 -7.59 0.46
CA ASP A 149 6.39 -7.04 -0.45
C ASP A 149 6.88 -5.72 -1.07
N ARG A 150 7.47 -4.84 -0.25
CA ARG A 150 8.00 -3.57 -0.74
C ARG A 150 9.16 -3.75 -1.72
N VAL A 151 10.06 -4.68 -1.44
CA VAL A 151 11.18 -5.04 -2.33
C VAL A 151 10.65 -5.62 -3.64
N ILE A 152 9.69 -6.55 -3.58
CA ILE A 152 9.08 -7.17 -4.77
C ILE A 152 8.36 -6.14 -5.63
N LEU A 153 7.64 -5.20 -5.01
CA LEU A 153 6.97 -4.11 -5.73
C LEU A 153 7.98 -3.26 -6.52
N GLU A 154 9.11 -2.90 -5.91
CA GLU A 154 10.17 -2.17 -6.62
C GLU A 154 10.75 -2.97 -7.78
N ILE A 155 11.01 -4.26 -7.57
CA ILE A 155 11.57 -5.13 -8.61
C ILE A 155 10.59 -5.18 -9.79
N LYS A 156 9.30 -5.43 -9.55
CA LYS A 156 8.27 -5.41 -10.60
C LYS A 156 8.26 -4.09 -11.36
N ARG A 157 8.28 -2.96 -10.64
CA ARG A 157 8.33 -1.61 -11.23
C ARG A 157 9.54 -1.43 -12.16
N MET A 158 10.72 -1.86 -11.72
CA MET A 158 11.95 -1.76 -12.52
C MET A 158 11.99 -2.75 -13.69
N LEU A 159 11.32 -3.90 -13.58
CA LEU A 159 11.23 -4.88 -14.66
C LEU A 159 10.36 -4.40 -15.83
N ILE A 160 9.41 -3.49 -15.58
CA ILE A 160 8.57 -2.84 -16.60
C ILE A 160 9.41 -1.89 -17.47
N ASP A 161 10.47 -1.29 -16.93
CA ASP A 161 11.39 -0.45 -17.71
C ASP A 161 12.17 -1.31 -18.72
N LYS A 162 11.91 -1.07 -20.01
CA LYS A 162 12.48 -1.83 -21.12
C LYS A 162 13.98 -1.57 -21.33
N GLN A 163 14.51 -0.47 -20.79
CA GLN A 163 15.93 -0.09 -20.96
C GLN A 163 16.84 -0.75 -19.93
N LEU A 164 16.28 -1.25 -18.81
CA LEU A 164 17.05 -1.87 -17.74
C LEU A 164 17.25 -3.36 -17.98
N ALA A 165 18.49 -3.86 -17.94
CA ALA A 165 18.73 -5.29 -18.00
C ALA A 165 18.29 -5.99 -16.69
N VAL A 166 17.82 -7.23 -16.77
CA VAL A 166 17.26 -7.95 -15.60
C VAL A 166 18.32 -8.13 -14.49
N ASN A 167 19.58 -8.34 -14.87
CA ASN A 167 20.71 -8.40 -13.95
C ASN A 167 20.97 -7.04 -13.26
N GLU A 168 20.86 -5.92 -13.98
CA GLU A 168 20.99 -4.58 -13.40
C GLU A 168 19.90 -4.28 -12.38
N VAL A 169 18.67 -4.79 -12.57
CA VAL A 169 17.59 -4.68 -11.58
C VAL A 169 18.02 -5.33 -10.27
N ALA A 170 18.60 -6.53 -10.31
CA ALA A 170 19.07 -7.24 -9.12
C ALA A 170 20.10 -6.41 -8.33
N PHE A 171 21.09 -5.84 -9.03
CA PHE A 171 22.10 -4.99 -8.40
C PHE A 171 21.50 -3.70 -7.83
N LYS A 172 20.57 -3.05 -8.54
CA LYS A 172 19.94 -1.80 -8.08
C LYS A 172 19.05 -1.97 -6.84
N VAL A 173 18.50 -3.16 -6.61
CA VAL A 173 17.77 -3.51 -5.37
C VAL A 173 18.66 -4.24 -4.35
N GLY A 174 19.98 -4.12 -4.48
CA GLY A 174 20.97 -4.54 -3.49
C GLY A 174 21.11 -6.06 -3.35
N TYR A 175 20.96 -6.81 -4.44
CA TYR A 175 21.36 -8.22 -4.50
C TYR A 175 22.69 -8.33 -5.24
N GLU A 176 23.66 -9.01 -4.64
CA GLU A 176 24.99 -9.25 -5.23
C GLU A 176 25.00 -10.48 -6.15
N ASP A 177 24.14 -11.46 -5.87
CA ASP A 177 24.02 -12.70 -6.64
C ASP A 177 22.69 -12.75 -7.40
N TYR A 178 22.78 -12.80 -8.73
CA TYR A 178 21.61 -12.87 -9.61
C TYR A 178 20.81 -14.17 -9.44
N SER A 179 21.46 -15.29 -9.17
CA SER A 179 20.78 -16.59 -9.02
C SER A 179 19.90 -16.60 -7.77
N TYR A 180 20.40 -16.02 -6.67
CA TYR A 180 19.65 -15.82 -5.44
C TYR A 180 18.48 -14.86 -5.65
N PHE A 181 18.72 -13.71 -6.30
CA PHE A 181 17.65 -12.77 -6.68
C PHE A 181 16.54 -13.45 -7.50
N SER A 182 16.90 -14.19 -8.54
CA SER A 182 15.94 -14.86 -9.43
C SER A 182 15.13 -15.92 -8.67
N ARG A 183 15.77 -16.70 -7.78
CA ARG A 183 15.07 -17.68 -6.92
C ARG A 183 14.14 -17.01 -5.93
N PHE A 184 14.61 -15.92 -5.30
CA PHE A 184 13.81 -15.12 -4.38
C PHE A 184 12.56 -14.56 -5.07
N PHE A 185 12.73 -13.87 -6.21
CA PHE A 185 11.63 -13.29 -6.96
C PHE A 185 10.63 -14.36 -7.42
N LYS A 186 11.11 -15.51 -7.93
CA LYS A 186 10.25 -16.63 -8.30
C LYS A 186 9.50 -17.23 -7.13
N LYS A 187 10.12 -17.34 -5.96
CA LYS A 187 9.46 -17.79 -4.73
C LYS A 187 8.32 -16.86 -4.33
N GLN A 188 8.49 -15.55 -4.46
CA GLN A 188 7.48 -14.56 -4.05
C GLN A 188 6.37 -14.35 -5.09
N THR A 189 6.67 -14.52 -6.38
CA THR A 189 5.73 -14.14 -7.46
C THR A 189 5.22 -15.32 -8.29
N GLY A 190 5.79 -16.51 -8.12
CA GLY A 190 5.51 -17.69 -8.94
C GLY A 190 6.22 -17.71 -10.30
N MET A 191 6.82 -16.59 -10.74
CA MET A 191 7.48 -16.45 -12.04
C MET A 191 8.90 -15.92 -11.88
N SER A 192 9.82 -16.28 -12.77
CA SER A 192 11.14 -15.66 -12.81
C SER A 192 11.05 -14.19 -13.26
N PRO A 193 12.05 -13.35 -12.92
CA PRO A 193 12.09 -11.95 -13.36
C PRO A 193 11.95 -11.79 -14.88
N THR A 194 12.57 -12.68 -15.66
CA THR A 194 12.49 -12.68 -17.13
C THR A 194 11.11 -13.09 -17.63
N GLU A 195 10.49 -14.11 -17.04
CA GLU A 195 9.12 -14.53 -17.36
C GLU A 195 8.14 -13.38 -17.07
N PHE A 196 8.21 -12.78 -15.88
CA PHE A 196 7.38 -11.63 -15.52
C PHE A 196 7.55 -10.47 -16.51
N ARG A 197 8.79 -10.12 -16.88
CA ARG A 197 9.04 -9.06 -17.87
C ARG A 197 8.39 -9.36 -19.22
N ASN A 198 8.32 -10.62 -19.63
CA ASN A 198 7.69 -11.00 -20.90
C ASN A 198 6.16 -10.95 -20.83
N THR A 199 5.54 -11.05 -19.65
CA THR A 199 4.07 -10.94 -19.53
C THR A 199 3.56 -9.50 -19.56
N VAL A 200 4.39 -8.54 -19.14
CA VAL A 200 4.08 -7.10 -19.26
C VAL A 200 4.58 -6.47 -20.57
N ARG A 201 5.16 -7.27 -21.47
CA ARG A 201 5.70 -6.81 -22.75
C ARG A 201 4.69 -6.78 -23.88
#